data_AF-A0A9D2X3R1-F1
#
_entry.id   AF-A0A9D2X3R1-F1
#
_cell.length_a   1.000
_cell.length_b   1.000
_cell.length_c   1.000
_cell.angle_alpha   90.00
_cell.angle_beta   90.00
_cell.angle_gamma   90.00
#
_symmetry.space_group_name_H-M   'P 1'
#
loop_
_entity.id
_entity.type
_entity.pdbx_description
1 polymer ?
#
loop_
_entity_poly.entity_id
_entity_poly.type
_entity_poly.pdbx_seq_one_letter_code
_entity_poly.pdbx_strand_id
1 'polypeptide(L)'
;SSEFQMRYQKTVFIEYDEGGEVADLLRSNAWSLEATASTPNPDVVALRDAINQKIVDDGSGTQIGDLTVEYSAVLTGRGLNTSIDYKVTLKGTLEGYNIAAEGGVTGQKLVDMGWRGMSVAGPHMIDGVEINMPISAIQAREPVVYSLIQGSAAEELLKQPLIDAEGIKNQPLTNWHFLFDPTGIGVDAGTFGISDEIKGFVVSGFTMGESSLREGRQVEREFHESFTADKTYGVTTIQSADAANLSVIGFAAIDNL
;
A
#
# COMPACT_ATOMS: atom_id res chain seq x y z
N SER A 1 -20.21 -1.74 8.26
CA SER A 1 -18.83 -1.40 7.87
C SER A 1 -17.94 -2.64 8.05
N SER A 2 -16.72 -2.64 7.52
CA SER A 2 -15.69 -3.66 7.75
C SER A 2 -14.34 -2.98 7.92
N GLU A 3 -13.50 -3.43 8.83
CA GLU A 3 -12.16 -2.89 8.97
C GLU A 3 -11.28 -3.25 7.76
N PHE A 4 -10.34 -2.37 7.44
CA PHE A 4 -9.28 -2.63 6.46
C PHE A 4 -7.94 -2.10 6.95
N GLN A 5 -6.87 -2.68 6.40
CA GLN A 5 -5.52 -2.16 6.52
C GLN A 5 -4.75 -2.37 5.22
N MET A 6 -4.14 -1.32 4.69
CA MET A 6 -3.25 -1.37 3.53
C MET A 6 -1.88 -0.81 3.88
N ARG A 7 -0.83 -1.47 3.41
CA ARG A 7 0.57 -1.12 3.67
C ARG A 7 1.30 -0.95 2.36
N TYR A 8 1.96 0.19 2.21
CA TYR A 8 2.77 0.52 1.05
C TYR A 8 4.21 0.70 1.51
N GLN A 9 5.14 0.00 0.88
CA GLN A 9 6.55 0.01 1.24
C GLN A 9 7.41 0.18 0.00
N LYS A 10 8.39 1.07 0.10
CA LYS A 10 9.39 1.32 -0.95
C LYS A 10 10.71 1.62 -0.26
N THR A 11 11.78 1.00 -0.72
CA THR A 11 13.14 1.38 -0.33
C THR A 11 13.82 2.02 -1.53
N VAL A 12 14.44 3.17 -1.32
CA VAL A 12 15.26 3.85 -2.32
C VAL A 12 16.72 3.70 -1.91
N PHE A 13 17.59 3.34 -2.86
CA PHE A 13 19.03 3.36 -2.70
C PHE A 13 19.62 4.44 -3.60
N ILE A 14 20.51 5.25 -3.03
CA ILE A 14 21.37 6.18 -3.77
C ILE A 14 22.80 5.65 -3.64
N GLU A 15 23.36 5.20 -4.76
CA GLU A 15 24.66 4.52 -4.84
C GLU A 15 25.78 5.53 -5.13
N TYR A 16 26.88 5.45 -4.37
CA TYR A 16 28.06 6.32 -4.47
C TYR A 16 29.34 5.55 -4.11
N ASP A 17 29.48 4.33 -4.63
CA ASP A 17 30.61 3.43 -4.42
C ASP A 17 31.97 4.06 -4.75
N GLU A 18 32.00 4.99 -5.70
CA GLU A 18 33.19 5.76 -6.07
C GLU A 18 33.40 7.07 -5.27
N GLY A 19 32.64 7.30 -4.19
CA GLY A 19 32.64 8.56 -3.45
C GLY A 19 32.02 9.73 -4.22
N GLY A 20 32.53 10.95 -4.01
CA GLY A 20 32.04 12.16 -4.67
C GLY A 20 31.09 12.99 -3.80
N GLU A 21 30.58 14.09 -4.34
CA GLU A 21 29.78 15.08 -3.61
C GLU A 21 28.56 14.47 -2.92
N VAL A 22 27.83 13.56 -3.58
CA VAL A 22 26.65 12.90 -2.98
C VAL A 22 27.05 12.01 -1.80
N ALA A 23 28.20 11.35 -1.88
CA ALA A 23 28.72 10.55 -0.77
C ALA A 23 29.06 11.43 0.44
N ASP A 24 29.70 12.58 0.20
CA ASP A 24 30.09 13.50 1.26
C ASP A 24 28.86 14.08 1.99
N LEU A 25 27.75 14.28 1.26
CA LEU A 25 26.48 14.74 1.83
C LEU A 25 25.74 13.65 2.62
N LEU A 26 25.73 12.41 2.14
CA LEU A 26 24.82 11.38 2.64
C LEU A 26 25.46 10.29 3.52
N ARG A 27 26.74 9.95 3.34
CA ARG A 27 27.39 8.75 3.92
C ARG A 27 27.32 8.65 5.44
N SER A 28 27.33 9.78 6.13
CA SER A 28 27.28 9.83 7.61
C SER A 28 25.96 10.40 8.13
N ASN A 29 24.97 10.58 7.24
CA ASN A 29 23.71 11.19 7.57
C ASN A 29 22.68 10.13 7.95
N ALA A 30 21.79 10.48 8.88
CA ALA A 30 20.69 9.64 9.32
C ALA A 30 19.58 10.51 9.87
N TRP A 31 18.35 10.24 9.46
CA TRP A 31 17.16 10.91 9.98
C TRP A 31 15.92 10.04 9.86
N SER A 32 14.91 10.37 10.66
CA SER A 32 13.56 9.88 10.51
C SER A 32 12.58 11.04 10.31
N LEU A 33 11.57 10.79 9.49
CA LEU A 33 10.44 11.67 9.27
C LEU A 33 9.18 10.81 9.44
N GLU A 34 8.30 11.24 10.34
CA GLU A 34 7.10 10.48 10.69
C GLU A 34 5.89 11.42 10.70
N ALA A 35 4.74 10.89 10.30
CA ALA A 35 3.46 11.57 10.44
C ALA A 35 2.39 10.54 10.85
N THR A 36 1.50 10.92 11.75
CA THR A 36 0.37 10.08 12.14
C THR A 36 -0.82 10.95 12.44
N ALA A 37 -1.92 10.69 11.75
CA ALA A 37 -3.16 11.42 11.93
C ALA A 37 -4.35 10.54 11.56
N SER A 38 -5.52 10.89 12.10
CA SER A 38 -6.78 10.22 11.81
C SER A 38 -7.87 11.25 11.51
N THR A 39 -8.94 10.84 10.84
CA THR A 39 -10.17 11.63 10.76
C THR A 39 -10.62 12.04 12.18
N PRO A 40 -11.03 13.31 12.42
CA PRO A 40 -11.42 14.32 11.44
C PRO A 40 -10.32 15.32 11.03
N ASN A 41 -9.02 14.97 11.12
CA ASN A 41 -7.95 15.85 10.60
C ASN A 41 -8.24 16.24 9.12
N PRO A 42 -8.26 17.53 8.74
CA PRO A 42 -8.61 17.97 7.39
C PRO A 42 -7.74 17.36 6.29
N ASP A 43 -6.44 17.16 6.54
CA ASP A 43 -5.50 16.57 5.59
C ASP A 43 -5.82 15.09 5.35
N VAL A 44 -6.15 14.36 6.43
CA VAL A 44 -6.58 12.95 6.35
C VAL A 44 -7.93 12.83 5.66
N VAL A 45 -8.86 13.76 5.90
CA VAL A 45 -10.14 13.82 5.20
C VAL A 45 -9.92 14.03 3.70
N ALA A 46 -9.04 14.95 3.31
CA ALA A 46 -8.72 15.19 1.91
C ALA A 46 -8.09 13.96 1.23
N LEU A 47 -7.19 13.25 1.91
CA LEU A 47 -6.63 11.99 1.42
C LEU A 47 -7.71 10.90 1.27
N ARG A 48 -8.54 10.71 2.29
CA ARG A 48 -9.66 9.76 2.26
C ARG A 48 -10.58 10.05 1.08
N ASP A 49 -10.93 11.31 0.86
CA ASP A 49 -11.84 11.71 -0.21
C ASP A 49 -11.20 11.51 -1.59
N ALA A 50 -9.89 11.73 -1.74
CA ALA A 50 -9.15 11.43 -2.96
C ALA A 50 -9.11 9.92 -3.27
N ILE A 51 -8.90 9.08 -2.24
CA ILE A 51 -8.96 7.61 -2.39
C ILE A 51 -10.38 7.16 -2.73
N ASN A 52 -11.40 7.72 -2.07
CA ASN A 52 -12.81 7.43 -2.38
C ASN A 52 -13.16 7.82 -3.82
N GLN A 53 -12.67 8.96 -4.31
CA GLN A 53 -12.86 9.34 -5.71
C GLN A 53 -12.23 8.32 -6.64
N LYS A 54 -11.01 7.85 -6.35
CA LYS A 54 -10.38 6.78 -7.14
C LYS A 54 -11.16 5.46 -7.13
N ILE A 55 -11.71 5.07 -5.98
CA ILE A 55 -12.55 3.88 -5.84
C ILE A 55 -13.81 3.99 -6.73
N VAL A 56 -14.41 5.18 -6.78
CA VAL A 56 -15.57 5.47 -7.64
C VAL A 56 -15.17 5.45 -9.13
N ASP A 57 -14.04 6.04 -9.48
CA ASP A 57 -13.52 6.04 -10.86
C ASP A 57 -13.20 4.61 -11.35
N ASP A 58 -12.92 3.71 -10.42
CA ASP A 58 -12.73 2.27 -10.66
C ASP A 58 -14.04 1.48 -10.76
N GLY A 59 -15.19 2.14 -10.64
CA GLY A 59 -16.53 1.56 -10.76
C GLY A 59 -17.08 0.93 -9.48
N SER A 60 -16.43 1.14 -8.32
CA SER A 60 -16.89 0.63 -7.04
C SER A 60 -17.78 1.63 -6.31
N GLY A 61 -18.86 1.14 -5.70
CA GLY A 61 -19.75 1.92 -4.82
C GLY A 61 -19.27 1.95 -3.36
N THR A 62 -18.22 1.21 -3.04
CA THR A 62 -17.60 1.17 -1.72
C THR A 62 -16.96 2.51 -1.35
N GLN A 63 -17.01 2.86 -0.07
CA GLN A 63 -16.39 4.07 0.47
C GLN A 63 -15.63 3.77 1.75
N ILE A 64 -14.60 4.56 2.03
CA ILE A 64 -13.91 4.63 3.31
C ILE A 64 -14.66 5.62 4.19
N GLY A 65 -15.12 5.18 5.36
CA GLY A 65 -15.82 6.01 6.34
C GLY A 65 -14.85 6.85 7.17
N ASP A 66 -13.98 6.18 7.91
CA ASP A 66 -12.89 6.74 8.70
C ASP A 66 -11.53 6.30 8.17
N LEU A 67 -10.50 7.11 8.41
CA LEU A 67 -9.14 6.83 7.97
C LEU A 67 -8.13 7.24 9.04
N THR A 68 -7.17 6.37 9.28
CA THR A 68 -5.94 6.61 10.03
C THR A 68 -4.76 6.36 9.11
N VAL A 69 -3.81 7.29 9.14
CA VAL A 69 -2.61 7.28 8.31
C VAL A 69 -1.41 7.23 9.24
N GLU A 70 -0.52 6.28 8.99
CA GLU A 70 0.80 6.18 9.63
C GLU A 70 1.86 6.22 8.53
N TYR A 71 2.73 7.23 8.56
CA TYR A 71 3.81 7.42 7.60
C TYR A 71 5.17 7.42 8.31
N SER A 72 6.16 6.80 7.69
CA SER A 72 7.56 6.91 8.08
C SER A 72 8.47 6.91 6.86
N ALA A 73 9.47 7.80 6.85
CA ALA A 73 10.65 7.74 5.99
C ALA A 73 11.91 7.75 6.85
N VAL A 74 12.80 6.78 6.64
CA VAL A 74 14.04 6.64 7.42
C VAL A 74 15.23 6.58 6.47
N LEU A 75 16.11 7.59 6.55
CA LEU A 75 17.36 7.61 5.80
C LEU A 75 18.49 7.01 6.64
N THR A 76 19.24 6.09 6.04
CA THR A 76 20.46 5.52 6.63
C THR A 76 21.62 5.63 5.64
N GLY A 77 22.54 6.55 5.92
CA GLY A 77 23.82 6.65 5.21
C GLY A 77 24.77 5.49 5.54
N ARG A 78 25.47 4.98 4.52
CA ARG A 78 26.48 3.92 4.65
C ARG A 78 27.69 4.23 3.78
N GLY A 79 28.75 3.42 3.90
CA GLY A 79 30.01 3.67 3.21
C GLY A 79 29.89 3.83 1.69
N LEU A 80 29.05 3.02 1.04
CA LEU A 80 28.96 2.96 -0.43
C LEU A 80 27.60 3.45 -0.97
N ASN A 81 26.58 3.55 -0.11
CA ASN A 81 25.25 3.97 -0.50
C ASN A 81 24.44 4.49 0.67
N THR A 82 23.33 5.14 0.35
CA THR A 82 22.31 5.51 1.32
C THR A 82 21.02 4.78 0.98
N SER A 83 20.35 4.23 2.00
CA SER A 83 18.97 3.76 1.84
C SER A 83 17.99 4.75 2.44
N ILE A 84 16.82 4.87 1.85
CA ILE A 84 15.66 5.55 2.41
C ILE A 84 14.49 4.58 2.39
N ASP A 85 14.04 4.19 3.58
CA ASP A 85 12.96 3.24 3.76
C ASP A 85 11.65 3.99 4.01
N TYR A 86 10.71 3.89 3.07
CA TYR A 86 9.40 4.52 3.12
C TYR A 86 8.33 3.50 3.48
N LYS A 87 7.40 3.91 4.36
CA LYS A 87 6.23 3.12 4.72
C LYS A 87 5.01 4.04 4.91
N VAL A 88 3.92 3.71 4.24
CA VAL A 88 2.59 4.26 4.50
C VAL A 88 1.68 3.13 4.95
N THR A 89 0.96 3.30 6.05
CA THR A 89 -0.10 2.38 6.48
C THR A 89 -1.41 3.14 6.58
N LEU A 90 -2.41 2.67 5.84
CA LEU A 90 -3.78 3.15 5.88
C LEU A 90 -4.63 2.15 6.66
N LYS A 91 -5.40 2.62 7.63
CA LYS A 91 -6.35 1.82 8.43
C LYS A 91 -7.68 2.55 8.50
N GLY A 92 -8.78 1.83 8.51
CA GLY A 92 -10.09 2.45 8.65
C GLY A 92 -11.20 1.45 8.41
N THR A 93 -12.38 1.96 8.07
CA THR A 93 -13.54 1.14 7.76
C THR A 93 -14.06 1.35 6.34
N LEU A 94 -14.37 0.24 5.67
CA LEU A 94 -15.08 0.17 4.41
C LEU A 94 -16.60 0.12 4.66
N GLU A 95 -17.34 0.85 3.84
CA GLU A 95 -18.79 0.96 3.83
C GLU A 95 -19.31 0.81 2.39
N GLY A 96 -20.59 0.47 2.22
CA GLY A 96 -21.19 0.39 0.88
C GLY A 96 -20.74 -0.79 0.01
N TYR A 97 -19.88 -1.69 0.51
CA TYR A 97 -19.38 -2.84 -0.26
C TYR A 97 -20.42 -3.95 -0.53
N ASN A 98 -21.59 -3.93 0.13
CA ASN A 98 -22.63 -4.91 -0.12
C ASN A 98 -23.57 -4.42 -1.22
N ILE A 99 -23.58 -5.11 -2.36
CA ILE A 99 -24.52 -4.91 -3.45
C ILE A 99 -25.69 -5.89 -3.25
N ALA A 100 -26.91 -5.35 -3.15
CA ALA A 100 -28.10 -6.18 -3.08
C ALA A 100 -28.31 -6.90 -4.42
N ALA A 101 -28.37 -8.24 -4.43
CA ALA A 101 -28.80 -8.97 -5.62
C ALA A 101 -30.32 -8.83 -5.83
N GLU A 102 -30.78 -9.06 -7.06
CA GLU A 102 -32.20 -9.24 -7.35
C GLU A 102 -32.78 -10.36 -6.48
N GLY A 103 -33.78 -10.06 -5.63
CA GLY A 103 -34.46 -11.05 -4.77
C GLY A 103 -34.68 -10.64 -3.31
N GLY A 104 -34.16 -9.50 -2.86
CA GLY A 104 -34.41 -8.98 -1.50
C GLY A 104 -33.58 -9.62 -0.38
N VAL A 105 -34.07 -9.56 0.87
CA VAL A 105 -33.33 -9.84 2.12
C VAL A 105 -32.87 -11.31 2.26
N THR A 106 -33.43 -12.23 1.49
CA THR A 106 -33.11 -13.67 1.50
C THR A 106 -32.20 -14.11 0.35
N GLY A 107 -31.82 -13.20 -0.55
CA GLY A 107 -30.98 -13.48 -1.72
C GLY A 107 -29.49 -13.50 -1.39
N GLN A 108 -28.71 -14.15 -2.26
CA GLN A 108 -27.25 -14.01 -2.28
C GLN A 108 -26.88 -12.52 -2.30
N LYS A 109 -25.86 -12.12 -1.54
CA LYS A 109 -25.34 -10.75 -1.61
C LYS A 109 -24.08 -10.75 -2.46
N LEU A 110 -23.90 -9.70 -3.25
CA LEU A 110 -22.67 -9.48 -3.98
C LEU A 110 -21.80 -8.54 -3.16
N VAL A 111 -20.51 -8.87 -3.06
CA VAL A 111 -19.52 -8.00 -2.41
C VAL A 111 -18.77 -7.29 -3.52
N ASP A 112 -18.83 -5.97 -3.51
CA ASP A 112 -18.03 -5.11 -4.37
C ASP A 112 -16.55 -5.31 -4.03
N MET A 113 -15.76 -5.59 -5.07
CA MET A 113 -14.32 -5.83 -4.97
C MET A 113 -13.51 -4.77 -5.74
N GLY A 114 -14.14 -3.73 -6.29
CA GLY A 114 -13.47 -2.68 -7.05
C GLY A 114 -12.60 -1.76 -6.18
N TRP A 115 -12.90 -1.67 -4.88
CA TRP A 115 -12.15 -0.85 -3.91
C TRP A 115 -10.71 -1.30 -3.66
N ARG A 116 -10.33 -2.52 -4.05
CA ARG A 116 -9.01 -3.10 -3.75
C ARG A 116 -7.84 -2.31 -4.34
N GLY A 117 -8.08 -1.49 -5.36
CA GLY A 117 -7.08 -0.58 -5.96
C GLY A 117 -6.99 0.75 -5.25
N MET A 118 -6.90 0.76 -3.91
CA MET A 118 -6.75 2.00 -3.15
C MET A 118 -5.40 2.65 -3.49
N SER A 119 -5.45 3.64 -4.38
CA SER A 119 -4.31 4.34 -4.94
C SER A 119 -4.62 5.84 -4.96
N VAL A 120 -3.60 6.68 -4.91
CA VAL A 120 -3.80 8.13 -5.08
C VAL A 120 -2.62 8.77 -5.81
N ALA A 121 -2.93 9.72 -6.68
CA ALA A 121 -1.94 10.40 -7.50
C ALA A 121 -1.51 11.73 -6.86
N GLY A 122 -0.25 12.11 -7.10
CA GLY A 122 0.29 13.39 -6.68
C GLY A 122 0.55 13.51 -5.18
N PRO A 123 1.00 14.68 -4.73
CA PRO A 123 1.41 14.89 -3.34
C PRO A 123 0.21 14.96 -2.39
N HIS A 124 0.36 14.35 -1.21
CA HIS A 124 -0.59 14.47 -0.11
C HIS A 124 0.13 14.84 1.17
N MET A 125 -0.30 15.95 1.77
CA MET A 125 0.25 16.44 3.03
C MET A 125 -0.53 15.85 4.20
N ILE A 126 0.15 15.55 5.30
CA ILE A 126 -0.41 15.24 6.62
C ILE A 126 0.36 16.06 7.65
N ASP A 127 -0.29 17.07 8.24
CA ASP A 127 0.30 17.94 9.26
C ASP A 127 1.65 18.56 8.82
N GLY A 128 1.72 18.95 7.54
CA GLY A 128 2.91 19.55 6.93
C GLY A 128 3.97 18.57 6.40
N VAL A 129 3.73 17.26 6.49
CA VAL A 129 4.59 16.22 5.92
C VAL A 129 3.97 15.65 4.65
N GLU A 130 4.69 15.68 3.53
CA GLU A 130 4.25 14.99 2.31
C GLU A 130 4.51 13.49 2.46
N ILE A 131 3.51 12.66 2.17
CA ILE A 131 3.53 11.21 2.46
C ILE A 131 3.45 10.29 1.25
N ASN A 132 3.19 10.82 0.04
CA ASN A 132 2.92 10.01 -1.14
C ASN A 132 4.06 10.05 -2.16
N MET A 133 4.94 11.04 -2.12
CA MET A 133 6.00 11.26 -3.10
C MET A 133 7.37 11.05 -2.44
N PRO A 134 8.11 9.97 -2.76
CA PRO A 134 9.40 9.68 -2.13
C PRO A 134 10.38 10.87 -2.15
N ILE A 135 10.43 11.58 -3.27
CA ILE A 135 11.31 12.73 -3.47
C ILE A 135 11.07 13.87 -2.46
N SER A 136 9.86 14.02 -1.92
CA SER A 136 9.52 15.11 -1.01
C SER A 136 10.23 14.99 0.34
N ALA A 137 10.49 13.77 0.82
CA ALA A 137 11.30 13.58 2.03
C ALA A 137 12.77 14.01 1.82
N ILE A 138 13.32 13.74 0.63
CA ILE A 138 14.67 14.20 0.23
C ILE A 138 14.67 15.72 0.13
N GLN A 139 13.67 16.33 -0.50
CA GLN A 139 13.55 17.78 -0.59
C GLN A 139 13.50 18.46 0.80
N ALA A 140 12.77 17.87 1.75
CA ALA A 140 12.60 18.42 3.08
C ALA A 140 13.84 18.28 3.98
N ARG A 141 14.59 17.17 3.84
CA ARG A 141 15.71 16.84 4.75
C ARG A 141 17.08 17.03 4.12
N GLU A 142 17.20 16.79 2.83
CA GLU A 142 18.43 16.86 2.03
C GLU A 142 18.27 17.82 0.82
N PRO A 143 17.95 19.10 1.02
CA PRO A 143 17.61 20.01 -0.07
C PRO A 143 18.73 20.17 -1.11
N VAL A 144 20.00 20.03 -0.69
CA VAL A 144 21.15 20.05 -1.61
C VAL A 144 21.14 18.82 -2.52
N VAL A 145 20.93 17.63 -1.96
CA VAL A 145 20.83 16.38 -2.73
C VAL A 145 19.63 16.41 -3.66
N TYR A 146 18.49 16.92 -3.19
CA TYR A 146 17.32 17.15 -4.04
C TYR A 146 17.66 18.00 -5.26
N SER A 147 18.35 19.14 -5.08
CA SER A 147 18.78 19.99 -6.19
C SER A 147 19.70 19.28 -7.18
N LEU A 148 20.52 18.32 -6.75
CA LEU A 148 21.36 17.52 -7.65
C LEU A 148 20.53 16.49 -8.47
N ILE A 149 19.40 16.05 -7.94
CA ILE A 149 18.50 15.09 -8.61
C ILE A 149 17.57 15.80 -9.61
N GLN A 150 17.26 17.08 -9.40
CA GLN A 150 16.32 17.82 -10.26
C GLN A 150 16.70 17.79 -11.74
N GLY A 151 15.70 17.59 -12.61
CA GLY A 151 15.83 17.47 -14.05
C GLY A 151 16.34 16.14 -14.56
N SER A 152 16.56 15.14 -13.69
CA SER A 152 17.09 13.83 -14.05
C SER A 152 16.00 12.75 -14.18
N ALA A 153 16.36 11.61 -14.75
CA ALA A 153 15.48 10.44 -14.77
C ALA A 153 15.20 9.88 -13.36
N ALA A 154 16.17 10.01 -12.44
CA ALA A 154 15.96 9.67 -11.04
C ALA A 154 14.89 10.56 -10.36
N GLU A 155 14.72 11.81 -10.80
CA GLU A 155 13.64 12.66 -10.30
C GLU A 155 12.27 12.07 -10.63
N GLU A 156 12.07 11.64 -11.89
CA GLU A 156 10.81 11.07 -12.35
C GLU A 156 10.52 9.72 -11.67
N LEU A 157 11.55 8.90 -11.42
CA LEU A 157 11.42 7.68 -10.63
C LEU A 157 10.98 7.98 -9.19
N LEU A 158 11.58 8.97 -8.54
CA LEU A 158 11.27 9.36 -7.17
C LEU A 158 9.97 10.17 -7.04
N LYS A 159 9.37 10.57 -8.16
CA LYS A 159 7.99 11.11 -8.24
C LYS A 159 6.93 10.02 -8.36
N GLN A 160 7.29 8.75 -8.51
CA GLN A 160 6.28 7.70 -8.52
C GLN A 160 5.63 7.55 -7.14
N PRO A 161 4.28 7.60 -7.05
CA PRO A 161 3.56 7.51 -5.79
C PRO A 161 3.94 6.31 -4.92
N LEU A 162 3.82 6.46 -3.61
CA LEU A 162 3.92 5.39 -2.62
C LEU A 162 2.59 4.65 -2.49
N ILE A 163 1.48 5.39 -2.45
CA ILE A 163 0.12 4.86 -2.29
C ILE A 163 -0.40 4.43 -3.66
N ASP A 164 0.00 3.24 -4.08
CA ASP A 164 -0.41 2.59 -5.32
C ASP A 164 -0.67 1.09 -5.07
N ALA A 165 -1.94 0.69 -5.22
CA ALA A 165 -2.42 -0.69 -5.12
C ALA A 165 -2.99 -1.22 -6.44
N GLU A 166 -2.65 -0.61 -7.58
CA GLU A 166 -3.15 -1.06 -8.89
C GLU A 166 -2.78 -2.51 -9.19
N GLY A 167 -1.64 -3.00 -8.72
CA GLY A 167 -1.26 -4.41 -8.88
C GLY A 167 -2.26 -5.38 -8.25
N ILE A 168 -2.81 -5.05 -7.08
CA ILE A 168 -3.85 -5.85 -6.40
C ILE A 168 -5.14 -5.84 -7.21
N LYS A 169 -5.54 -4.67 -7.71
CA LYS A 169 -6.77 -4.51 -8.51
C LYS A 169 -6.68 -5.25 -9.84
N ASN A 170 -5.56 -5.09 -10.54
CA ASN A 170 -5.32 -5.64 -11.88
C ASN A 170 -5.15 -7.15 -11.88
N GLN A 171 -4.86 -7.77 -10.73
CA GLN A 171 -4.88 -9.23 -10.61
C GLN A 171 -6.33 -9.74 -10.57
N PRO A 172 -6.74 -10.57 -11.55
CA PRO A 172 -8.08 -11.16 -11.55
C PRO A 172 -8.33 -11.97 -10.29
N LEU A 173 -9.52 -11.84 -9.68
CA LEU A 173 -9.89 -12.61 -8.49
C LEU A 173 -9.82 -14.13 -8.72
N THR A 174 -10.00 -14.59 -9.96
CA THR A 174 -9.84 -16.01 -10.32
C THR A 174 -8.42 -16.55 -10.12
N ASN A 175 -7.43 -15.65 -10.01
CA ASN A 175 -6.05 -16.01 -9.71
C ASN A 175 -5.75 -15.99 -8.21
N TRP A 176 -6.68 -15.53 -7.37
CA TRP A 176 -6.52 -15.54 -5.93
C TRP A 176 -6.77 -16.96 -5.41
N HIS A 177 -6.00 -17.38 -4.41
CA HIS A 177 -6.16 -18.66 -3.75
C HIS A 177 -7.38 -18.60 -2.84
N PHE A 178 -8.29 -19.54 -3.03
CA PHE A 178 -9.52 -19.65 -2.26
C PHE A 178 -9.39 -20.71 -1.17
N LEU A 179 -9.75 -20.35 0.06
CA LEU A 179 -9.87 -21.26 1.20
C LEU A 179 -11.27 -21.15 1.77
N PHE A 180 -11.89 -22.30 2.05
CA PHE A 180 -13.14 -22.37 2.78
C PHE A 180 -12.89 -22.97 4.15
N ASP A 181 -13.19 -22.19 5.20
CA ASP A 181 -13.01 -22.59 6.60
C ASP A 181 -14.37 -22.80 7.30
N PRO A 182 -14.75 -24.06 7.58
CA PRO A 182 -15.96 -24.38 8.31
C PRO A 182 -15.76 -24.55 9.83
N THR A 183 -14.58 -24.23 10.38
CA THR A 183 -14.27 -24.51 11.80
C THR A 183 -15.20 -23.78 12.78
N GLY A 184 -15.67 -22.57 12.42
CA GLY A 184 -16.57 -21.77 13.26
C GLY A 184 -17.95 -22.39 13.51
N ILE A 185 -18.41 -23.34 12.69
CA ILE A 185 -19.68 -24.08 12.88
C ILE A 185 -19.49 -25.47 13.48
N GLY A 186 -18.24 -25.88 13.76
CA GLY A 186 -17.94 -27.18 14.35
C GLY A 186 -18.44 -27.28 15.79
N VAL A 187 -18.85 -28.49 16.20
CA VAL A 187 -19.31 -28.78 17.58
C VAL A 187 -18.24 -28.45 18.62
N ASP A 188 -16.96 -28.48 18.22
CA ASP A 188 -15.79 -28.18 19.04
C ASP A 188 -15.28 -26.73 18.88
N ALA A 189 -16.00 -25.86 18.17
CA ALA A 189 -15.60 -24.45 17.95
C ALA A 189 -15.38 -23.68 19.26
N GLY A 190 -16.10 -24.05 20.33
CA GLY A 190 -15.92 -23.49 21.66
C GLY A 190 -14.65 -23.95 22.40
N THR A 191 -13.99 -25.00 21.92
CA THR A 191 -12.83 -25.64 22.56
C THR A 191 -11.49 -25.06 22.08
N PHE A 192 -11.45 -24.46 20.88
CA PHE A 192 -10.22 -24.02 20.22
C PHE A 192 -9.93 -22.51 20.32
N GLY A 193 -10.62 -21.77 21.19
CA GLY A 193 -10.36 -20.33 21.38
C GLY A 193 -10.66 -19.48 20.14
N ILE A 194 -11.62 -19.92 19.31
CA ILE A 194 -12.10 -19.18 18.14
C ILE A 194 -12.67 -17.83 18.59
N SER A 195 -12.37 -16.75 17.86
CA SER A 195 -12.89 -15.41 18.20
C SER A 195 -14.42 -15.41 18.11
N ASP A 196 -15.08 -14.69 19.02
CA ASP A 196 -16.55 -14.65 19.09
C ASP A 196 -17.18 -14.09 17.80
N GLU A 197 -16.41 -13.32 17.01
CA GLU A 197 -16.82 -12.71 15.74
C GLU A 197 -17.07 -13.72 14.61
N ILE A 198 -16.39 -14.87 14.61
CA ILE A 198 -16.52 -15.92 13.58
C ILE A 198 -17.21 -17.19 14.09
N LYS A 199 -17.52 -17.23 15.39
CA LYS A 199 -18.21 -18.35 16.02
C LYS A 199 -19.64 -18.49 15.49
N GLY A 200 -19.99 -19.67 15.00
CA GLY A 200 -21.27 -19.96 14.36
C GLY A 200 -21.32 -19.63 12.87
N PHE A 201 -20.20 -19.20 12.27
CA PHE A 201 -20.11 -18.88 10.84
C PHE A 201 -19.05 -19.73 10.13
N VAL A 202 -19.21 -19.88 8.82
CA VAL A 202 -18.14 -20.33 7.92
C VAL A 202 -17.46 -19.10 7.34
N VAL A 203 -16.19 -19.22 6.93
CA VAL A 203 -15.42 -18.11 6.36
C VAL A 203 -14.85 -18.51 5.01
N SER A 204 -15.00 -17.62 4.04
CA SER A 204 -14.34 -17.71 2.73
C SER A 204 -13.14 -16.77 2.70
N GLY A 205 -11.95 -17.32 2.54
CA GLY A 205 -10.69 -16.60 2.43
C GLY A 205 -10.22 -16.51 0.98
N PHE A 206 -9.76 -15.34 0.56
CA PHE A 206 -9.11 -15.12 -0.73
C PHE A 206 -7.74 -14.50 -0.49
N THR A 207 -6.69 -15.10 -1.04
CA THR A 207 -5.31 -14.59 -0.90
C THR A 207 -4.61 -14.46 -2.25
N MET A 208 -3.83 -13.40 -2.44
CA MET A 208 -2.90 -13.23 -3.56
C MET A 208 -1.51 -12.81 -3.05
N GLY A 209 -0.50 -12.94 -3.92
CA GLY A 209 0.88 -12.60 -3.59
C GLY A 209 1.60 -13.68 -2.77
N GLU A 210 1.08 -14.90 -2.74
CA GLU A 210 1.80 -16.06 -2.19
C GLU A 210 2.70 -16.69 -3.26
N SER A 211 3.93 -17.05 -2.87
CA SER A 211 4.80 -17.87 -3.72
C SER A 211 4.38 -19.33 -3.60
N SER A 212 4.13 -19.99 -4.72
CA SER A 212 3.78 -21.41 -4.75
C SER A 212 4.29 -22.07 -6.03
N LEU A 213 4.24 -23.41 -6.10
CA LEU A 213 4.57 -24.12 -7.34
C LEU A 213 3.65 -23.71 -8.51
N ARG A 214 2.42 -23.26 -8.21
CA ARG A 214 1.43 -22.82 -9.20
C ARG A 214 1.64 -21.37 -9.64
N GLU A 215 1.81 -20.46 -8.69
CA GLU A 215 1.95 -19.02 -8.95
C GLU A 215 3.38 -18.59 -9.32
N GLY A 216 4.36 -19.46 -9.07
CA GLY A 216 5.77 -19.10 -9.17
C GLY A 216 6.24 -18.25 -8.00
N ARG A 217 7.44 -17.71 -8.13
CA ARG A 217 8.06 -16.83 -7.14
C ARG A 217 7.53 -15.42 -7.31
N GLN A 218 6.98 -14.86 -6.24
CA GLN A 218 6.71 -13.42 -6.18
C GLN A 218 8.04 -12.68 -6.06
N VAL A 219 8.25 -11.68 -6.91
CA VAL A 219 9.51 -10.92 -6.99
C VAL A 219 9.25 -9.46 -6.65
N GLU A 220 10.22 -8.81 -6.01
CA GLU A 220 10.17 -7.37 -5.83
C GLU A 220 10.11 -6.65 -7.19
N ARG A 221 9.45 -5.49 -7.20
CA ARG A 221 9.54 -4.54 -8.30
C ARG A 221 10.77 -3.70 -8.08
N GLU A 222 11.70 -3.76 -9.02
CA GLU A 222 12.95 -3.02 -8.98
C GLU A 222 13.05 -2.10 -10.19
N PHE A 223 13.39 -0.83 -9.94
CA PHE A 223 13.60 0.16 -10.98
C PHE A 223 14.94 0.84 -10.75
N HIS A 224 15.68 1.06 -11.83
CA HIS A 224 16.99 1.69 -11.79
C HIS A 224 17.01 2.91 -12.70
N GLU A 225 17.42 4.04 -12.16
CA GLU A 225 17.71 5.25 -12.90
C GLU A 225 19.01 5.86 -12.40
N SER A 226 19.41 6.98 -12.99
CA SER A 226 20.61 7.71 -12.54
C SER A 226 20.43 9.21 -12.66
N PHE A 227 21.32 9.93 -11.97
CA PHE A 227 21.49 11.38 -12.13
C PHE A 227 22.97 11.72 -12.13
N THR A 228 23.31 12.89 -12.68
CA THR A 228 24.71 13.34 -12.81
C THR A 228 24.91 14.65 -12.08
N ALA A 229 25.89 14.67 -11.17
CA ALA A 229 26.43 15.86 -10.52
C ALA A 229 27.93 16.00 -10.87
N ASP A 230 28.83 15.89 -9.89
CA ASP A 230 30.27 15.72 -10.12
C ASP A 230 30.61 14.36 -10.75
N LYS A 231 29.77 13.36 -10.48
CA LYS A 231 29.78 12.01 -11.06
C LYS A 231 28.36 11.56 -11.39
N THR A 232 28.25 10.42 -12.07
CA THR A 232 26.95 9.74 -12.26
C THR A 232 26.67 8.82 -11.08
N TYR A 233 25.52 9.00 -10.45
CA TYR A 233 25.07 8.24 -9.30
C TYR A 233 23.86 7.39 -9.67
N GLY A 234 23.84 6.13 -9.22
CA GLY A 234 22.72 5.22 -9.43
C GLY A 234 21.63 5.44 -8.38
N VAL A 235 20.37 5.38 -8.81
CA VAL A 235 19.20 5.37 -7.93
C VAL A 235 18.40 4.11 -8.21
N THR A 236 18.25 3.28 -7.20
CA THR A 236 17.47 2.05 -7.28
C THR A 236 16.27 2.16 -6.36
N THR A 237 15.07 1.79 -6.83
CA THR A 237 13.91 1.63 -5.96
C THR A 237 13.48 0.19 -5.93
N ILE A 238 13.23 -0.33 -4.74
CA ILE A 238 12.74 -1.69 -4.50
C ILE A 238 11.40 -1.59 -3.80
N GLN A 239 10.39 -2.27 -4.33
CA GLN A 239 9.07 -2.40 -3.72
C GLN A 239 8.71 -3.87 -3.57
N SER A 240 8.07 -4.20 -2.46
CA SER A 240 7.54 -5.55 -2.26
C SER A 240 6.53 -5.92 -3.35
N ALA A 241 6.44 -7.22 -3.63
CA ALA A 241 5.38 -7.76 -4.47
C ALA A 241 4.01 -7.45 -3.87
N ASP A 242 3.02 -7.22 -4.73
CA ASP A 242 1.66 -6.98 -4.28
C ASP A 242 1.06 -8.25 -3.67
N ALA A 243 0.54 -8.13 -2.44
CA ALA A 243 -0.09 -9.22 -1.71
C ALA A 243 -1.33 -8.72 -0.99
N ALA A 244 -2.35 -9.57 -0.89
CA ALA A 244 -3.60 -9.22 -0.25
C ALA A 244 -4.28 -10.45 0.33
N ASN A 245 -5.00 -10.26 1.44
CA ASN A 245 -5.88 -11.25 2.04
C ASN A 245 -7.25 -10.60 2.27
N LEU A 246 -8.30 -11.33 1.94
CA LEU A 246 -9.68 -10.96 2.16
C LEU A 246 -10.38 -12.12 2.86
N SER A 247 -11.15 -11.82 3.90
CA SER A 247 -12.01 -12.78 4.56
C SER A 247 -13.47 -12.32 4.47
N VAL A 248 -14.34 -13.21 4.01
CA VAL A 248 -15.78 -12.97 3.89
C VAL A 248 -16.52 -13.95 4.77
N ILE A 249 -17.40 -13.43 5.63
CA ILE A 249 -18.30 -14.27 6.44
C ILE A 249 -19.32 -14.93 5.51
N GLY A 250 -19.43 -16.26 5.58
CA GLY A 250 -20.27 -17.08 4.72
C GLY A 250 -19.50 -17.77 3.60
N PHE A 251 -20.24 -18.54 2.80
CA PHE A 251 -19.70 -19.07 1.55
C PHE A 251 -19.74 -17.99 0.47
N ALA A 252 -18.59 -17.71 -0.13
CA ALA A 252 -18.46 -16.78 -1.25
C ALA A 252 -17.89 -17.51 -2.47
N ALA A 253 -18.41 -17.16 -3.63
CA ALA A 253 -17.90 -17.57 -4.93
C ALA A 253 -17.67 -16.32 -5.78
N ILE A 254 -16.70 -16.40 -6.69
CA ILE A 254 -16.40 -15.30 -7.62
C ILE A 254 -17.54 -15.24 -8.63
N ASP A 255 -18.10 -14.05 -8.80
CA ASP A 255 -19.11 -13.74 -9.81
C ASP A 255 -18.60 -12.61 -10.71
N ASN A 256 -18.97 -12.64 -11.98
CA ASN A 256 -18.68 -11.59 -12.95
C ASN A 256 -20.03 -10.97 -13.36
N LEU A 257 -20.33 -9.79 -12.80
CA LEU A 257 -21.44 -8.95 -13.25
C LEU A 257 -21.13 -8.28 -14.60
#